data_AF-A0A932MSQ8-F1
#
_entry.id   AF-A0A932MSQ8-F1
#
_cell.length_a   1.000
_cell.length_b   1.000
_cell.length_c   1.000
_cell.angle_alpha   90.00
_cell.angle_beta   90.00
_cell.angle_gamma   90.00
#
_symmetry.space_group_name_H-M   'P 1'
#
loop_
_entity.id
_entity.type
_entity.pdbx_description
1 polymer ?
#
loop_
_entity_poly.entity_id
_entity_poly.type
_entity_poly.pdbx_seq_one_letter_code
_entity_poly.pdbx_strand_id
1 'polypeptide(L)' 'MKRATLLPVIVVSAVVLLYCIFIFTDTAIPVAELIFVFFPLLLIWMVWQVIRDKGPAYPELREEQEFGYSDRED' A
#
# COMPACT_ATOMS: atom_id res chain seq x y z
N MET A 1 6.41 -9.42 -0.92
CA MET A 1 5.60 -8.78 0.16
C MET A 1 4.91 -9.86 0.96
N LYS A 2 4.97 -9.83 2.28
CA LYS A 2 4.22 -10.79 3.10
C LYS A 2 2.71 -10.54 2.94
N ARG A 3 1.88 -11.58 3.08
CA ARG A 3 0.40 -11.47 3.00
C ARG A 3 -0.16 -10.39 3.94
N ALA A 4 0.52 -10.13 5.06
CA ALA A 4 0.16 -9.11 6.04
C ALA A 4 0.22 -7.67 5.48
N THR A 5 1.11 -7.38 4.52
CA THR A 5 1.33 -6.03 3.96
C THR A 5 0.46 -5.77 2.74
N LEU A 6 0.09 -6.83 2.03
CA LEU A 6 -0.87 -6.76 0.92
C LEU A 6 -2.26 -6.34 1.42
N LEU A 7 -2.66 -6.80 2.61
CA LEU A 7 -3.98 -6.50 3.17
C LEU A 7 -4.23 -4.98 3.35
N PRO A 8 -3.37 -4.20 4.03
CA PRO A 8 -3.53 -2.74 4.13
C PRO A 8 -3.62 -2.04 2.77
N VAL A 9 -2.76 -2.44 1.83
CA VAL A 9 -2.75 -1.84 0.48
C VAL A 9 -4.06 -2.12 -0.25
N ILE A 10 -4.55 -3.36 -0.22
CA ILE A 10 -5.83 -3.75 -0.83
C ILE A 10 -6.99 -2.98 -0.19
N VAL A 11 -7.03 -2.90 1.14
CA VAL A 11 -8.09 -2.19 1.87
C VAL A 11 -8.11 -0.72 1.51
N VAL A 12 -6.97 -0.03 1.58
CA VAL A 12 -6.90 1.40 1.23
C VAL A 12 -7.25 1.62 -0.24
N SER A 13 -6.77 0.77 -1.14
CA SER A 13 -7.09 0.87 -2.57
C SER A 13 -8.58 0.69 -2.85
N ALA A 14 -9.23 -0.26 -2.17
CA ALA A 14 -10.67 -0.48 -2.28
C ALA A 14 -11.48 0.71 -1.75
N VAL A 15 -11.05 1.32 -0.64
CA VAL A 15 -11.69 2.53 -0.09
C VAL A 15 -11.59 3.70 -1.07
N VAL A 16 -10.42 3.89 -1.70
CA VAL A 16 -10.24 4.93 -2.74
C VAL A 16 -11.14 4.66 -3.93
N LEU A 17 -11.23 3.40 -4.38
CA LEU A 17 -12.08 3.04 -5.52
C LEU A 17 -13.56 3.33 -5.22
N LEU A 18 -14.04 2.98 -4.02
CA LEU A 18 -15.39 3.29 -3.58
C LEU A 18 -15.64 4.80 -3.51
N TYR A 19 -14.69 5.56 -2.97
CA TYR A 19 -14.77 7.02 -2.95
C TYR A 19 -14.92 7.59 -4.36
N CYS A 20 -14.08 7.13 -5.31
CA CYS A 20 -14.18 7.54 -6.70
C CYS A 20 -15.57 7.20 -7.28
N ILE A 21 -16.08 6.00 -7.07
CA ILE A 21 -17.43 5.60 -7.55
C ILE A 21 -18.50 6.55 -7.01
N PHE A 22 -18.50 6.85 -5.71
CA PHE A 22 -19.49 7.75 -5.09
C PHE A 22 -19.43 9.16 -5.68
N ILE A 23 -18.22 9.72 -5.87
CA ILE A 23 -18.03 11.04 -6.47
C ILE A 23 -18.45 11.05 -7.95
N PHE A 24 -18.03 10.06 -8.74
CA PHE A 24 -18.35 10.02 -10.17
C PHE A 24 -19.82 9.74 -10.49
N THR A 25 -20.53 9.05 -9.60
CA THR A 25 -21.95 8.76 -9.77
C THR A 25 -22.86 9.78 -9.11
N ASP A 26 -22.29 10.76 -8.40
CA ASP A 26 -23.02 11.71 -7.53
C ASP A 26 -23.94 11.01 -6.52
N THR A 27 -23.52 9.83 -6.05
CA THR A 27 -24.29 9.02 -5.08
C THR A 27 -23.58 8.95 -3.74
N ALA A 28 -24.36 8.83 -2.67
CA ALA A 28 -23.85 8.65 -1.31
C ALA A 28 -22.77 9.68 -0.91
N ILE A 29 -22.91 10.94 -1.33
CA ILE A 29 -21.96 12.03 -1.05
C ILE A 29 -21.62 12.18 0.44
N PRO A 30 -22.57 12.09 1.40
CA PRO A 30 -22.22 12.13 2.83
C PRO A 30 -21.25 11.01 3.25
N VAL A 31 -21.32 9.84 2.61
CA VAL A 31 -20.38 8.73 2.84
C VAL A 31 -19.02 9.04 2.22
N ALA A 32 -18.99 9.64 1.03
CA ALA A 32 -17.74 10.08 0.40
C ALA A 32 -17.01 11.14 1.23
N GLU A 33 -17.73 12.11 1.80
CA GLU A 33 -17.20 13.10 2.73
C GLU A 33 -16.61 12.44 3.99
N LEU A 34 -17.34 11.47 4.57
CA LEU A 34 -16.84 10.69 5.70
C LEU A 34 -15.54 9.97 5.33
N ILE A 35 -15.50 9.30 4.18
CA ILE A 35 -14.29 8.63 3.69
C ILE A 35 -13.14 9.63 3.59
N PHE A 36 -13.37 10.81 2.99
CA PHE A 36 -12.36 11.85 2.86
C PHE A 36 -11.80 12.31 4.20
N VAL A 37 -12.65 12.52 5.21
CA VAL A 37 -12.25 12.94 6.56
C VAL A 37 -11.37 11.88 7.25
N PHE A 38 -11.73 10.60 7.14
CA PHE A 38 -10.98 9.52 7.80
C PHE A 38 -9.83 8.94 6.97
N PHE A 39 -9.75 9.28 5.68
CA PHE A 39 -8.73 8.77 4.76
C PHE A 39 -7.29 8.98 5.24
N PRO A 40 -6.90 10.12 5.85
CA PRO A 40 -5.55 10.30 6.37
C PRO A 40 -5.16 9.26 7.43
N LEU A 41 -6.10 8.83 8.28
CA LEU A 41 -5.84 7.81 9.30
C LEU A 41 -5.61 6.43 8.67
N LEU A 42 -6.40 6.09 7.65
CA LEU A 42 -6.22 4.86 6.86
C LEU A 42 -4.86 4.84 6.15
N LEU A 43 -4.44 5.96 5.58
CA LEU A 43 -3.12 6.10 4.95
C LEU A 43 -1.99 5.93 5.96
N ILE A 44 -2.05 6.59 7.12
CA ILE A 44 -1.04 6.44 8.17
C ILE A 44 -0.93 4.98 8.61
N TRP A 45 -2.07 4.31 8.82
CA TRP A 45 -2.10 2.90 9.18
C TRP A 45 -1.46 2.01 8.10
N MET A 46 -1.77 2.23 6.82
CA MET A 46 -1.17 1.48 5.72
C MET A 46 0.35 1.69 5.65
N VAL A 47 0.81 2.95 5.70
CA VAL A 47 2.24 3.28 5.66
C VAL A 47 2.97 2.64 6.84
N TRP A 48 2.39 2.70 8.03
CA TRP A 48 2.97 2.08 9.22
C TRP A 48 3.14 0.55 9.06
N GLN A 49 2.16 -0.13 8.47
CA GLN A 49 2.27 -1.57 8.18
C GLN A 49 3.33 -1.87 7.12
N VAL A 50 3.41 -1.06 6.07
CA VAL A 50 4.40 -1.21 5.00
C VAL A 50 5.82 -1.03 5.53
N ILE A 51 6.08 -0.01 6.33
CA ILE A 51 7.40 0.24 6.92
C ILE A 51 7.80 -0.90 7.88
N ARG A 52 6.83 -1.48 8.59
CA ARG A 52 7.08 -2.63 9.48
C ARG A 52 7.27 -3.95 8.75
N ASP A 53 6.93 -4.04 7.46
CA ASP A 53 7.20 -5.23 6.67
C ASP A 53 8.71 -5.31 6.42
N LYS A 54 9.38 -6.23 7.15
CA LYS A 54 10.80 -6.51 6.96
C LYS A 54 11.13 -7.23 5.65
N GLY A 55 10.15 -7.37 4.75
CA GLY A 55 10.31 -8.05 3.47
C GLY A 55 10.76 -9.50 3.61
N PRO A 56 11.09 -10.15 2.49
CA PRO A 56 11.99 -11.29 2.48
C PRO A 56 13.38 -10.85 2.99
N ALA A 57 14.09 -11.72 3.71
CA ALA A 57 15.51 -11.52 3.95
C ALA A 57 16.24 -11.67 2.61
N TYR A 58 16.41 -10.57 1.89
CA TYR A 58 17.31 -10.57 0.74
C TYR A 58 18.74 -10.59 1.28
N PRO A 59 19.63 -11.44 0.73
CA PRO A 59 21.03 -11.40 1.10
C PRO A 59 21.55 -9.98 0.85
N GLU A 60 22.34 -9.46 1.80
CA GLU A 60 23.04 -8.20 1.58
C GLU A 60 23.93 -8.34 0.34
N LEU A 61 24.00 -7.28 -0.46
CA LEU A 61 24.86 -7.24 -1.63
C LEU A 61 26.30 -7.48 -1.19
N ARG A 62 26.99 -8.41 -1.86
CA ARG A 62 28.44 -8.54 -1.72
C ARG A 62 29.10 -7.29 -2.30
N GLU A 63 30.34 -7.01 -1.92
CA GLU A 63 31.09 -5.82 -2.38
C GLU A 63 31.17 -5.70 -3.91
N GLU A 64 31.02 -6.82 -4.61
CA GLU A 64 31.09 -6.95 -6.07
C GLU A 64 29.72 -6.84 -6.77
N GLN A 65 28.62 -6.78 -6.00
CA GLN A 65 27.27 -6.80 -6.53
C GLN A 65 26.67 -5.38 -6.59
N GLU A 66 26.27 -4.95 -7.79
CA GLU A 66 25.55 -3.69 -7.99
C GLU A 66 24.08 -3.80 -7.57
N PHE A 67 23.56 -2.72 -6.99
CA PHE A 67 22.17 -2.61 -6.55
C PHE A 67 21.22 -2.78 -7.75
N GLY A 68 20.34 -3.80 -7.71
CA GLY A 68 19.31 -4.03 -8.72
C GLY A 68 19.54 -5.23 -9.65
N TYR A 69 20.65 -5.96 -9.52
CA TYR A 69 20.92 -7.17 -10.31
C TYR A 69 20.78 -8.46 -9.48
N SER A 70 19.70 -8.61 -8.72
CA SER A 70 19.40 -9.86 -7.99
C SER A 70 19.07 -11.05 -8.90
N ASP A 71 18.81 -10.78 -10.19
CA ASP A 71 18.30 -11.76 -11.15
C ASP A 71 19.37 -12.27 -12.13
N ARG A 72 20.62 -11.82 -11.99
CA ARG A 72 21.75 -12.38 -12.75
C ARG A 72 22.37 -13.53 -11.98
N GLU A 73 21.93 -14.74 -12.33
CA GLU A 73 22.68 -15.97 -12.04
C GLU A 73 23.90 -15.99 -12.98
N ASP A 74 25.01 -15.45 -12.49
CA ASP A 74 26.35 -15.67 -13.06
C ASP A 74 26.96 -16.94 -12.42
#